data_AF-A0A8B8VAR8-F1
#
_entry.id   AF-A0A8B8VAR8-F1
#
_cell.length_a   1.000
_cell.length_b   1.000
_cell.length_c   1.000
_cell.angle_alpha   90.00
_cell.angle_beta   90.00
_cell.angle_gamma   90.00
#
_symmetry.space_group_name_H-M   'P 1'
#
loop_
_entity.id
_entity.type
_entity.pdbx_description
1 polymer ?
#
loop_
_entity_poly.entity_id
_entity_poly.type
_entity_poly.pdbx_seq_one_letter_code
_entity_poly.pdbx_strand_id
1 'polypeptide(L)'
;MGPVRLGMLLFILTVSGTPKEEDDNTERLPSKCEVCKLLSLELQEELSRTGRSREVLELGQVLDTGKRKRHIPYSVSETRLEEALENLCERILDYSVHAEREGSLRYAKCETMLEEFEDVVGDWYFHHQEQPLQHFLCEGHVLRATETACLQETWTGKEKLTDGQEKTEEEEEEEEEEEVTNTPGHPKHDPEEL
;
A
#
# COMPACT_ATOMS: atom_id res chain seq x y z
N MET A 1 -7.22 -77.66 44.81
CA MET A 1 -6.56 -76.99 45.96
C MET A 1 -5.19 -76.48 45.55
N GLY A 2 -5.05 -75.15 45.40
CA GLY A 2 -3.84 -74.30 45.57
C GLY A 2 -2.62 -74.43 44.61
N PRO A 3 -1.76 -73.40 44.48
CA PRO A 3 -1.87 -71.99 44.93
C PRO A 3 -1.64 -70.93 43.81
N VAL A 4 -2.28 -69.77 44.03
CA VAL A 4 -2.00 -68.47 43.42
C VAL A 4 -0.64 -67.92 43.85
N ARG A 5 0.14 -67.38 42.90
CA ARG A 5 1.22 -66.40 43.10
C ARG A 5 0.91 -65.25 42.13
N LEU A 6 0.38 -64.11 42.56
CA LEU A 6 0.95 -63.05 43.39
C LEU A 6 2.39 -62.72 42.98
N GLY A 7 2.56 -61.69 42.15
CA GLY A 7 3.88 -61.19 41.82
C GLY A 7 3.91 -60.16 40.69
N MET A 8 3.71 -58.90 41.08
CA MET A 8 4.38 -57.73 40.51
C MET A 8 3.81 -57.16 39.19
N LEU A 9 2.92 -56.18 39.40
CA LEU A 9 2.75 -54.98 38.58
C LEU A 9 4.06 -54.56 37.90
N LEU A 10 4.21 -54.88 36.61
CA LEU A 10 5.11 -54.15 35.74
C LEU A 10 4.34 -52.90 35.29
N PHE A 11 4.64 -51.78 35.96
CA PHE A 11 4.29 -50.44 35.52
C PHE A 11 4.63 -50.34 34.03
N ILE A 12 3.63 -50.43 33.16
CA ILE A 12 3.76 -49.90 31.81
C ILE A 12 3.98 -48.42 32.03
N LEU A 13 5.20 -47.95 31.76
CA LEU A 13 5.50 -46.54 31.63
C LEU A 13 4.67 -46.04 30.46
N THR A 14 3.43 -45.65 30.74
CA THR A 14 2.65 -44.80 29.88
C THR A 14 3.48 -43.52 29.77
N VAL A 15 4.14 -43.35 28.62
CA VAL A 15 4.63 -42.04 28.18
C VAL A 15 3.38 -41.18 28.07
N SER A 16 3.04 -40.50 29.16
CA SER A 16 2.18 -39.34 29.13
C SER A 16 3.00 -38.24 28.46
N GLY A 17 3.11 -38.34 27.13
CA GLY A 17 3.48 -37.21 26.30
C GLY A 17 2.42 -36.15 26.54
N THR A 18 2.76 -35.16 27.36
CA THR A 18 2.00 -33.93 27.46
C THR A 18 1.84 -33.38 26.04
N PRO A 19 0.62 -33.09 25.56
CA PRO A 19 0.50 -32.26 24.37
C PRO A 19 1.24 -30.96 24.68
N LYS A 20 2.23 -30.62 23.85
CA LYS A 20 2.73 -29.26 23.82
C LYS A 20 1.54 -28.42 23.39
N GLU A 21 0.96 -27.66 24.32
CA GLU A 21 0.22 -26.48 23.93
C GLU A 21 1.28 -25.54 23.36
N GLU A 22 1.38 -25.52 22.03
CA GLU A 22 2.05 -24.47 21.31
C GLU A 22 1.24 -23.20 21.55
N ASP A 23 1.87 -22.27 22.25
CA ASP A 23 1.36 -20.94 22.55
C ASP A 23 0.85 -20.29 21.25
N ASP A 24 -0.48 -20.18 21.14
CA ASP A 24 -1.22 -19.58 20.03
C ASP A 24 -1.09 -18.05 20.09
N ASN A 25 0.14 -17.57 19.91
CA ASN A 25 0.41 -16.19 19.53
C ASN A 25 1.43 -16.20 18.39
N THR A 26 1.03 -16.88 17.31
CA THR A 26 1.73 -16.74 16.03
C THR A 26 1.28 -15.40 15.44
N GLU A 27 2.07 -14.35 15.64
CA GLU A 27 1.95 -13.11 14.87
C GLU A 27 1.83 -13.49 13.39
N ARG A 28 0.67 -13.23 12.79
CA ARG A 28 0.39 -13.60 11.40
C ARG A 28 1.21 -12.71 10.49
N LEU A 29 2.39 -13.18 10.07
CA LEU A 29 3.21 -12.50 9.10
C LEU A 29 2.52 -12.47 7.72
N PRO A 30 2.58 -11.34 7.00
CA PRO A 30 1.97 -11.21 5.67
C PRO A 30 2.62 -12.17 4.68
N SER A 31 1.83 -12.99 4.00
CA SER A 31 2.34 -13.95 3.02
C SER A 31 2.85 -13.23 1.76
N LYS A 32 3.72 -13.90 0.99
CA LYS A 32 4.16 -13.42 -0.33
C LYS A 32 2.96 -13.14 -1.24
N CYS A 33 1.93 -13.96 -1.15
CA CYS A 33 0.70 -13.80 -1.91
C CYS A 33 -0.04 -12.52 -1.53
N GLU A 34 -0.26 -12.26 -0.24
CA GLU A 34 -0.96 -11.06 0.22
C GLU A 34 -0.22 -9.78 -0.17
N VAL A 35 1.11 -9.77 -0.01
CA VAL A 35 1.94 -8.62 -0.40
C VAL A 35 1.90 -8.39 -1.90
N CYS A 36 2.10 -9.44 -2.72
CA CYS A 36 2.06 -9.31 -4.17
C CYS A 36 0.71 -8.83 -4.66
N LYS A 37 -0.37 -9.35 -4.06
CA LYS A 37 -1.72 -8.93 -4.39
C LYS A 37 -1.93 -7.44 -4.11
N LEU A 38 -1.63 -6.97 -2.90
CA LEU A 38 -1.76 -5.56 -2.53
C LEU A 38 -0.90 -4.65 -3.42
N LEU A 39 0.36 -5.02 -3.62
CA LEU A 39 1.29 -4.32 -4.50
C LEU A 39 0.72 -4.19 -5.92
N SER A 40 0.26 -5.30 -6.50
CA SER A 40 -0.26 -5.31 -7.87
C SER A 40 -1.57 -4.54 -8.04
N LEU A 41 -2.40 -4.47 -6.99
CA LEU A 41 -3.64 -3.69 -6.97
C LEU A 41 -3.33 -2.19 -6.86
N GLU A 42 -2.51 -1.81 -5.88
CA GLU A 42 -2.14 -0.41 -5.63
C GLU A 42 -1.36 0.19 -6.79
N LEU A 43 -0.43 -0.56 -7.40
CA LEU A 43 0.32 -0.04 -8.53
C LEU A 43 -0.57 0.19 -9.75
N GLN A 44 -1.51 -0.73 -10.03
CA GLN A 44 -2.48 -0.53 -11.09
C GLN A 44 -3.41 0.66 -10.82
N GLU A 45 -3.86 0.83 -9.57
CA GLU A 45 -4.68 1.99 -9.20
C GLU A 45 -3.90 3.30 -9.38
N GLU A 46 -2.66 3.36 -8.91
CA GLU A 46 -1.80 4.54 -9.04
C GLU A 46 -1.52 4.88 -10.51
N LEU A 47 -1.19 3.87 -11.32
CA LEU A 47 -1.00 4.07 -12.75
C LEU A 47 -2.32 4.53 -13.40
N SER A 48 -3.47 3.93 -13.07
CA SER A 48 -4.75 4.40 -13.62
C SER A 48 -5.07 5.85 -13.26
N ARG A 49 -4.64 6.30 -12.07
CA ARG A 49 -4.80 7.66 -11.56
C ARG A 49 -3.90 8.64 -12.30
N THR A 50 -2.60 8.37 -12.33
CA THR A 50 -1.57 9.23 -12.96
C THR A 50 -1.62 9.22 -14.48
N GLY A 51 -2.18 8.17 -15.10
CA GLY A 51 -2.30 8.05 -16.55
C GLY A 51 -3.19 9.12 -17.21
N ARG A 52 -3.96 9.87 -16.42
CA ARG A 52 -4.78 11.00 -16.89
C ARG A 52 -4.00 12.31 -16.99
N SER A 53 -2.79 12.38 -16.43
CA SER A 53 -1.95 13.57 -16.49
C SER A 53 -1.60 13.93 -17.94
N ARG A 54 -1.63 15.22 -18.24
CA ARG A 54 -1.22 15.79 -19.53
C ARG A 54 0.16 16.42 -19.49
N GLU A 55 0.91 16.17 -18.41
CA GLU A 55 2.25 16.66 -18.22
C GLU A 55 3.20 16.16 -19.31
N VAL A 56 4.14 17.02 -19.68
CA VAL A 56 5.15 16.74 -20.70
C VAL A 56 6.51 17.05 -20.09
N LEU A 57 7.37 16.02 -20.06
CA LEU A 57 8.72 16.12 -19.55
C LEU A 57 9.62 16.75 -20.60
N GLU A 58 10.36 17.80 -20.21
CA GLU A 58 11.40 18.41 -21.05
C GLU A 58 12.76 17.76 -20.78
N LEU A 59 13.24 16.97 -21.74
CA LEU A 59 14.59 16.42 -21.66
C LEU A 59 15.62 17.48 -22.07
N GLY A 60 16.61 17.66 -21.20
CA GLY A 60 17.71 18.60 -21.35
C GLY A 60 18.56 18.39 -22.61
N GLN A 61 19.35 19.41 -22.95
CA GLN A 61 20.09 19.50 -24.20
C GLN A 61 21.51 18.90 -24.10
N VAL A 62 21.94 18.15 -25.11
CA VAL A 62 23.36 17.80 -25.31
C VAL A 62 24.08 19.05 -25.81
N LEU A 63 24.92 19.65 -24.96
CA LEU A 63 25.60 20.94 -25.19
C LEU A 63 26.45 20.98 -26.48
N ASP A 64 26.81 19.83 -27.06
CA ASP A 64 27.70 19.76 -28.23
C ASP A 64 27.00 19.60 -29.59
N THR A 65 25.69 19.30 -29.66
CA THR A 65 25.04 18.93 -30.95
C THR A 65 23.95 19.89 -31.44
N GLY A 66 23.59 20.91 -30.66
CA GLY A 66 22.57 21.91 -31.06
C GLY A 66 21.17 21.34 -31.32
N LYS A 67 20.89 20.08 -30.97
CA LYS A 67 19.57 19.47 -31.14
C LYS A 67 18.58 20.04 -30.13
N ARG A 68 17.33 20.27 -30.54
CA ARG A 68 16.25 20.82 -29.71
C ARG A 68 15.94 19.90 -28.52
N LYS A 69 15.45 20.49 -27.43
CA LYS A 69 14.85 19.77 -26.28
C LYS A 69 13.83 18.75 -26.80
N ARG A 70 13.88 17.53 -26.26
CA ARG A 70 12.88 16.49 -26.57
C ARG A 70 11.79 16.56 -25.52
N HIS A 71 10.55 16.40 -25.98
CA HIS A 71 9.37 16.42 -25.13
C HIS A 71 8.78 15.01 -25.12
N ILE A 72 8.59 14.42 -23.93
CA ILE A 72 7.99 13.09 -23.77
C ILE A 72 6.77 13.24 -22.86
N PRO A 73 5.60 12.68 -23.22
CA PRO A 73 4.45 12.67 -22.32
C PRO A 73 4.78 11.89 -21.04
N TYR A 74 4.43 12.44 -19.88
CA TYR A 74 4.63 11.77 -18.58
C TYR A 74 3.91 10.42 -18.51
N SER A 75 2.73 10.30 -19.11
CA SER A 75 1.93 9.06 -19.11
C SER A 75 2.63 7.86 -19.75
N VAL A 76 3.69 8.05 -20.54
CA VAL A 76 4.44 6.96 -21.18
C VAL A 76 5.91 6.92 -20.75
N SER A 77 6.32 7.79 -19.83
CA SER A 77 7.71 7.84 -19.37
C SER A 77 7.99 6.75 -18.33
N GLU A 78 9.27 6.41 -18.23
CA GLU A 78 9.86 5.59 -17.16
C GLU A 78 9.78 6.31 -15.81
N THR A 79 10.00 7.63 -15.79
CA THR A 79 9.87 8.46 -14.59
C THR A 79 8.53 8.27 -13.88
N ARG A 80 7.43 8.14 -14.62
CA ARG A 80 6.11 7.87 -14.02
C ARG A 80 6.06 6.53 -13.30
N LEU A 81 6.74 5.51 -13.85
CA LEU A 81 6.79 4.19 -13.22
C LEU A 81 7.65 4.25 -11.95
N GLU A 82 8.82 4.87 -12.01
CA GLU A 82 9.73 5.05 -10.86
C GLU A 82 9.00 5.76 -9.71
N GLU A 83 8.36 6.91 -9.98
CA GLU A 83 7.58 7.66 -8.98
C GLU A 83 6.42 6.82 -8.39
N ALA A 84 5.77 6.00 -9.22
CA ALA A 84 4.68 5.15 -8.77
C ALA A 84 5.17 4.04 -7.83
N LEU A 85 6.35 3.46 -8.12
CA LEU A 85 7.00 2.42 -7.33
C LEU A 85 7.55 2.94 -6.00
N GLU A 86 8.20 4.11 -5.99
CA GLU A 86 8.74 4.74 -4.77
C GLU A 86 7.66 4.96 -3.71
N ASN A 87 6.47 5.39 -4.14
CA ASN A 87 5.37 5.69 -3.22
C ASN A 87 4.44 4.48 -2.96
N LEU A 88 4.73 3.32 -3.57
CA LEU A 88 3.83 2.17 -3.55
C LEU A 88 3.77 1.51 -2.17
N CYS A 89 4.92 1.22 -1.58
CA CYS A 89 5.00 0.48 -0.32
C CYS A 89 4.44 1.30 0.86
N GLU A 90 4.55 2.63 0.80
CA GLU A 90 3.92 3.52 1.77
C GLU A 90 2.38 3.40 1.74
N ARG A 91 1.77 3.37 0.55
CA ARG A 91 0.31 3.19 0.40
C ARG A 91 -0.20 1.83 0.86
N ILE A 92 0.65 0.79 0.82
CA ILE A 92 0.28 -0.54 1.32
C ILE A 92 0.05 -0.53 2.85
N LEU A 93 0.61 0.45 3.57
CA LEU A 93 0.39 0.62 5.00
C LEU A 93 -1.06 0.94 5.36
N ASP A 94 -1.79 1.58 4.44
CA ASP A 94 -3.20 1.98 4.64
C ASP A 94 -4.13 0.77 4.76
N TYR A 95 -3.71 -0.40 4.27
CA TYR A 95 -4.45 -1.62 4.46
C TYR A 95 -4.29 -2.08 5.90
N SER A 96 -5.35 -2.51 6.56
CA SER A 96 -5.27 -3.19 7.85
C SER A 96 -5.52 -4.69 7.65
N VAL A 97 -4.47 -5.50 7.78
CA VAL A 97 -4.63 -6.90 8.17
C VAL A 97 -4.72 -6.86 9.69
N HIS A 98 -5.80 -7.37 10.28
CA HIS A 98 -6.20 -7.17 11.68
C HIS A 98 -5.23 -7.73 12.76
N ALA A 99 -3.92 -7.84 12.51
CA ALA A 99 -2.94 -8.44 13.40
C ALA A 99 -1.59 -7.71 13.57
N GLU A 100 -1.30 -6.58 12.90
CA GLU A 100 0.06 -5.97 12.97
C GLU A 100 0.20 -4.74 13.91
N ARG A 101 1.34 -4.65 14.62
CA ARG A 101 1.81 -3.52 15.47
C ARG A 101 3.03 -2.83 14.82
N GLU A 102 3.23 -1.54 15.15
CA GLU A 102 4.15 -0.57 14.51
C GLU A 102 5.57 -1.08 14.18
N GLY A 103 5.93 -0.86 12.91
CA GLY A 103 7.03 -1.52 12.19
C GLY A 103 6.46 -2.45 11.13
N SER A 104 5.83 -1.89 10.08
CA SER A 104 5.04 -2.67 9.14
C SER A 104 5.89 -3.71 8.41
N LEU A 105 5.75 -4.97 8.81
CA LEU A 105 6.38 -6.11 8.12
C LEU A 105 5.89 -6.19 6.67
N ARG A 106 4.73 -5.60 6.35
CA ARG A 106 4.22 -5.43 4.98
C ARG A 106 5.04 -4.45 4.17
N TYR A 107 5.45 -3.33 4.76
CA TYR A 107 6.33 -2.37 4.10
C TYR A 107 7.65 -3.02 3.72
N ALA A 108 8.33 -3.63 4.69
CA ALA A 108 9.61 -4.30 4.45
C ALA A 108 9.51 -5.40 3.37
N LYS A 109 8.41 -6.17 3.35
CA LYS A 109 8.20 -7.19 2.31
C LYS A 109 7.83 -6.61 0.96
N CYS A 110 7.15 -5.46 0.93
CA CYS A 110 6.91 -4.73 -0.31
C CYS A 110 8.23 -4.25 -0.91
N GLU A 111 9.08 -3.61 -0.11
CA GLU A 111 10.41 -3.16 -0.55
C GLU A 111 11.23 -4.34 -1.10
N THR A 112 11.36 -5.43 -0.34
CA THR A 112 12.06 -6.63 -0.84
C THR A 112 11.45 -7.19 -2.12
N MET A 113 10.12 -7.12 -2.28
CA MET A 113 9.46 -7.57 -3.50
C MET A 113 9.75 -6.63 -4.68
N LEU A 114 9.76 -5.31 -4.48
CA LEU A 114 10.12 -4.37 -5.52
C LEU A 114 11.58 -4.51 -5.92
N GLU A 115 12.50 -4.62 -4.94
CA GLU A 115 13.92 -4.88 -5.19
C GLU A 115 14.15 -6.13 -6.04
N GLU A 116 13.35 -7.19 -5.86
CA GLU A 116 13.47 -8.44 -6.62
C GLU A 116 12.80 -8.40 -8.01
N PHE A 117 11.73 -7.62 -8.18
CA PHE A 117 10.83 -7.73 -9.33
C PHE A 117 10.62 -6.41 -10.11
N GLU A 118 11.37 -5.35 -9.82
CA GLU A 118 11.30 -4.06 -10.53
C GLU A 118 11.42 -4.22 -12.04
N ASP A 119 12.43 -4.96 -12.53
CA ASP A 119 12.62 -5.20 -13.96
C ASP A 119 11.41 -5.88 -14.61
N VAL A 120 10.76 -6.81 -13.90
CA VAL A 120 9.56 -7.53 -14.37
C VAL A 120 8.37 -6.58 -14.44
N VAL A 121 8.22 -5.71 -13.45
CA VAL A 121 7.18 -4.67 -13.43
C VAL A 121 7.42 -3.66 -14.55
N GLY A 122 8.68 -3.29 -14.81
CA GLY A 122 9.08 -2.46 -15.95
C GLY A 122 8.70 -3.09 -17.28
N ASP A 123 9.02 -4.36 -17.48
CA ASP A 123 8.64 -5.09 -18.70
C ASP A 123 7.11 -5.14 -18.88
N TRP A 124 6.37 -5.39 -17.80
CA TRP A 124 4.91 -5.34 -17.84
C TRP A 124 4.39 -3.95 -18.25
N TYR A 125 4.94 -2.90 -17.65
CA TYR A 125 4.54 -1.53 -17.92
C TYR A 125 4.82 -1.12 -19.37
N PHE A 126 5.93 -1.52 -19.98
CA PHE A 126 6.24 -1.12 -21.34
C PHE A 126 5.63 -2.02 -22.43
N HIS A 127 5.34 -3.29 -22.11
CA HIS A 127 5.01 -4.29 -23.14
C HIS A 127 3.73 -5.10 -22.90
N HIS A 128 3.16 -5.10 -21.69
CA HIS A 128 2.09 -6.03 -21.30
C HIS A 128 0.91 -5.40 -20.54
N GLN A 129 0.70 -4.08 -20.65
CA GLN A 129 -0.42 -3.39 -19.99
C GLN A 129 -1.81 -3.87 -20.41
N GLU A 130 -1.94 -4.68 -21.47
CA GLU A 130 -3.20 -5.34 -21.84
C GLU A 130 -3.61 -6.48 -20.88
N GLN A 131 -2.69 -6.94 -20.03
CA GLN A 131 -2.91 -7.96 -19.02
C GLN A 131 -2.91 -7.34 -17.61
N PRO A 132 -3.74 -7.83 -16.67
CA PRO A 132 -3.73 -7.33 -15.30
C PRO A 132 -2.39 -7.66 -14.62
N LEU A 133 -1.76 -6.65 -14.00
CA LEU A 133 -0.45 -6.81 -13.33
C LEU A 133 -0.47 -7.95 -12.31
N GLN A 134 -1.57 -8.12 -11.57
CA GLN A 134 -1.71 -9.20 -10.59
C GLN A 134 -1.47 -10.58 -11.22
N HIS A 135 -1.99 -10.83 -12.42
CA HIS A 135 -1.79 -12.11 -13.09
C HIS A 135 -0.36 -12.23 -13.61
N PHE A 136 0.13 -11.20 -14.30
CA PHE A 136 1.48 -11.18 -14.88
C PHE A 136 2.55 -11.36 -13.80
N LEU A 137 2.56 -10.48 -12.79
CA LEU A 137 3.56 -10.48 -11.72
C LEU A 137 3.33 -11.62 -10.72
N CYS A 138 2.14 -11.72 -10.11
CA CYS A 138 1.97 -12.63 -8.99
C CYS A 138 1.92 -14.09 -9.41
N GLU A 139 1.11 -14.44 -10.42
CA GLU A 139 1.05 -15.84 -10.88
C GLU A 139 2.22 -16.22 -11.78
N GLY A 140 2.74 -15.27 -12.57
CA GLY A 140 3.82 -15.54 -13.53
C GLY A 140 5.22 -15.57 -12.93
N HIS A 141 5.49 -14.74 -11.90
CA HIS A 141 6.85 -14.52 -11.41
C HIS A 141 7.02 -14.71 -9.89
N VAL A 142 6.07 -14.25 -9.07
CA VAL A 142 6.24 -14.20 -7.60
C VAL A 142 5.80 -15.49 -6.89
N LEU A 143 4.65 -16.05 -7.27
CA LEU A 143 3.98 -17.11 -6.52
C LEU A 143 4.15 -18.49 -7.18
N ARG A 144 4.22 -19.52 -6.33
CA ARG A 144 4.04 -20.91 -6.78
C ARG A 144 2.56 -21.22 -6.91
N ALA A 145 2.24 -22.26 -7.68
CA ALA A 145 0.85 -22.71 -7.86
C ALA A 145 0.09 -22.96 -6.54
N THR A 146 0.77 -23.45 -5.49
CA THR A 146 0.19 -23.70 -4.16
C THR A 146 -0.06 -22.45 -3.33
N GLU A 147 0.51 -21.31 -3.71
CA GLU A 147 0.46 -20.06 -2.96
C GLU A 147 -0.57 -19.07 -3.52
N THR A 148 -1.27 -19.43 -4.60
CA THR A 148 -2.21 -18.55 -5.32
C THR A 148 -3.59 -18.40 -4.66
N ALA A 149 -3.87 -19.17 -3.61
CA ALA A 149 -5.18 -19.18 -2.96
C ALA A 149 -5.64 -17.78 -2.49
N CYS A 150 -4.71 -16.96 -2.00
CA CYS A 150 -5.05 -15.61 -1.52
C CYS A 150 -5.54 -14.67 -2.64
N LEU A 151 -5.17 -14.93 -3.90
CA LEU A 151 -5.55 -14.06 -5.03
C LEU A 151 -7.07 -14.03 -5.22
N GLN A 152 -7.76 -15.13 -4.85
CA GLN A 152 -9.20 -15.28 -4.98
C GLN A 152 -9.99 -14.71 -3.80
N GLU A 153 -9.34 -14.37 -2.69
CA GLU A 153 -10.02 -13.82 -1.52
C GLU A 153 -10.46 -12.39 -1.79
N THR A 154 -11.73 -12.04 -1.66
CA THR A 154 -12.14 -10.63 -1.79
C THR A 154 -11.79 -9.90 -0.50
N TRP A 155 -10.64 -9.21 -0.48
CA TRP A 155 -10.33 -8.26 0.57
C TRP A 155 -11.14 -6.99 0.30
N THR A 156 -12.25 -6.81 1.00
CA THR A 156 -13.07 -5.59 0.90
C THR A 156 -12.43 -4.46 1.70
N GLY A 157 -11.13 -4.20 1.47
CA GLY A 157 -10.28 -3.23 2.15
C GLY A 157 -10.83 -1.82 2.05
N LYS A 158 -11.86 -1.55 2.85
CA LYS A 158 -12.56 -0.28 2.91
C LYS A 158 -12.92 0.03 4.35
N GLU A 159 -11.88 0.08 5.16
CA GLU A 159 -11.70 1.19 6.09
C GLU A 159 -10.29 1.72 5.82
N LYS A 160 -10.11 2.40 4.67
CA LYS A 160 -9.07 3.42 4.60
C LYS A 160 -9.35 4.29 5.83
N LEU A 161 -8.42 4.36 6.78
CA LEU A 161 -8.53 5.32 7.86
C LEU A 161 -8.47 6.70 7.19
N THR A 162 -9.63 7.27 6.90
CA THR A 162 -9.76 8.69 6.63
C THR A 162 -9.58 9.37 7.99
N ASP A 163 -8.33 9.47 8.43
CA ASP A 163 -7.99 10.43 9.47
C ASP A 163 -7.86 11.79 8.78
N GLY A 164 -8.82 12.68 9.03
CA GLY A 164 -8.67 14.10 8.74
C GLY A 164 -9.11 14.60 7.36
N GLN A 165 -10.33 14.31 6.93
CA GLN A 165 -11.09 15.29 6.13
C GLN A 165 -12.06 16.03 7.07
N GLU A 166 -11.47 16.74 8.03
CA GLU A 166 -12.14 17.67 8.94
C GLU A 166 -11.07 18.64 9.46
N LYS A 167 -10.38 19.33 8.54
CA LYS A 167 -9.46 20.43 8.92
C LYS A 167 -9.12 21.45 7.84
N THR A 168 -9.85 21.45 6.72
CA THR A 168 -9.64 22.46 5.66
C THR A 168 -10.79 23.45 5.55
N GLU A 169 -11.91 23.23 6.25
CA GLU A 169 -13.04 24.19 6.28
C GLU A 169 -12.90 25.19 7.45
N GLU A 170 -12.29 24.81 8.58
CA GLU A 170 -12.08 25.74 9.71
C GLU A 170 -10.96 26.77 9.46
N GLU A 171 -9.96 26.47 8.61
CA GLU A 171 -8.90 27.43 8.26
C GLU A 171 -9.37 28.48 7.23
N GLU A 172 -10.36 28.18 6.38
CA GLU A 172 -10.95 29.18 5.46
C GLU A 172 -11.95 30.12 6.16
N GLU A 173 -12.65 29.67 7.21
CA GLU A 173 -13.55 30.54 7.99
C GLU A 173 -12.80 31.51 8.92
N GLU A 174 -11.63 31.13 9.47
CA GLU A 174 -10.82 32.04 10.30
C GLU A 174 -10.12 33.13 9.46
N GLU A 175 -9.74 32.88 8.20
CA GLU A 175 -9.17 33.91 7.32
C GLU A 175 -10.22 34.93 6.82
N GLU A 176 -11.48 34.53 6.61
CA GLU A 176 -12.55 35.47 6.24
C GLU A 176 -13.01 36.37 7.41
N GLU A 177 -12.99 35.90 8.66
CA GLU A 177 -13.37 36.73 9.82
C GLU A 177 -12.29 37.78 10.19
N GLU A 178 -11.00 37.51 9.95
CA GLU A 178 -9.93 38.49 10.21
C GLU A 178 -9.88 39.63 9.17
N GLU A 179 -10.31 39.41 7.92
CA GLU A 179 -10.35 40.47 6.90
C GLU A 179 -11.52 41.47 7.10
N VAL A 180 -12.61 41.04 7.76
CA VAL A 180 -13.82 41.88 7.98
C VAL A 180 -13.68 42.88 9.14
N THR A 181 -12.70 42.71 10.04
CA THR A 181 -12.59 43.55 11.26
C THR A 181 -11.64 44.75 11.16
N ASN A 182 -10.91 44.92 10.06
CA ASN A 182 -9.93 46.00 9.90
C ASN A 182 -10.22 46.94 8.72
N THR A 183 -11.19 47.84 8.87
CA THR A 183 -11.12 49.15 8.17
C THR A 183 -11.81 50.29 8.95
N PRO A 184 -11.08 51.39 9.27
CA PRO A 184 -11.64 52.60 9.89
C PRO A 184 -12.51 53.42 8.95
N GLY A 185 -13.59 53.97 9.52
CA GLY A 185 -14.74 54.49 8.79
C GLY A 185 -14.65 55.86 8.13
N HIS A 186 -15.69 56.19 7.38
CA HIS A 186 -16.24 57.54 7.28
C HIS A 186 -17.65 57.53 6.66
N PRO A 187 -18.65 58.17 7.30
CA PRO A 187 -19.72 58.81 6.55
C PRO A 187 -19.70 60.32 6.76
N LYS A 188 -19.64 61.06 5.66
CA LYS A 188 -19.86 62.51 5.66
C LYS A 188 -21.36 62.82 5.75
N HIS A 189 -21.69 63.66 6.73
CA HIS A 189 -22.74 64.69 6.81
C HIS A 189 -24.01 64.64 5.93
N ASP A 190 -25.15 64.73 6.63
CA ASP A 190 -26.35 65.59 6.45
C ASP A 190 -27.13 65.61 5.11
N PRO A 191 -28.49 65.67 5.14
CA PRO A 191 -29.21 66.80 5.76
C PRO A 191 -30.56 66.51 6.47
N GLU A 192 -30.82 67.39 7.44
CA GLU A 192 -32.07 68.08 7.79
C GLU A 192 -33.38 67.35 8.19
N GLU A 193 -33.90 67.89 9.30
CA GLU A 193 -35.28 68.32 9.58
C GLU A 193 -36.15 67.53 10.59
N LEU A 194 -36.59 68.32 11.58
CA LEU A 194 -37.66 68.21 12.57
C LEU A 194 -37.38 67.52 13.92
#